data_AF-A0A1C7NKP3-F1
#
_entry.id   AF-A0A1C7NKP3-F1
#
_cell.length_a   1.000
_cell.length_b   1.000
_cell.length_c   1.000
_cell.angle_alpha   90.00
_cell.angle_beta   90.00
_cell.angle_gamma   90.00
#
_symmetry.space_group_name_H-M   'P 1'
#
loop_
_entity.id
_entity.type
_entity.pdbx_description
1 polymer ?
#
loop_
_entity_poly.entity_id
_entity_poly.type
_entity_poly.pdbx_seq_one_letter_code
_entity_poly.pdbx_strand_id
1 'polypeptide(L)'
;MSLASLTLQLSKTFDGCLESILSDTQLKEDNQRALDQHLVTLKSSLLELEDKLKEMRVKALQNEDFSMHESNRLLRKDIDIKKETISNYVAKLDAWEKEIPLLQESSKKALAVRSDGYDFDSDLSHMPEKDQMDEDDEDVEFEEV
;
A
#
# COMPACT_ATOMS: atom_id res chain seq x y z
N MET A 1 23.07 -6.04 -25.33
CA MET A 1 21.88 -6.45 -26.11
C MET A 1 20.65 -5.92 -25.39
N SER A 2 19.73 -5.28 -26.11
CA SER A 2 18.48 -4.74 -25.54
C SER A 2 17.30 -5.63 -25.93
N LEU A 3 16.20 -5.54 -25.17
CA LEU A 3 14.96 -6.25 -25.50
C LEU A 3 14.48 -5.95 -26.93
N ALA A 4 14.54 -4.68 -27.34
CA ALA A 4 14.18 -4.24 -28.70
C ALA A 4 15.05 -4.92 -29.78
N SER A 5 16.35 -5.08 -29.54
CA SER A 5 17.22 -5.81 -30.49
C SER A 5 16.89 -7.30 -30.59
N LEU A 6 16.43 -7.90 -29.49
CA LEU A 6 16.06 -9.32 -29.43
C LEU A 6 14.74 -9.59 -30.15
N THR A 7 13.74 -8.71 -29.96
CA THR A 7 12.46 -8.76 -30.66
C THR A 7 12.63 -8.57 -32.17
N LEU A 8 13.50 -7.62 -32.58
CA LEU A 8 13.83 -7.42 -33.99
C LEU A 8 14.50 -8.65 -34.60
N GLN A 9 15.39 -9.31 -33.85
CA GLN A 9 16.05 -10.52 -34.30
C GLN A 9 15.03 -11.65 -34.51
N LEU A 10 14.14 -11.90 -33.55
CA LEU A 10 13.08 -12.90 -33.66
C LEU A 10 12.16 -12.64 -34.86
N SER A 11 11.72 -11.39 -35.06
CA SER A 11 10.90 -11.01 -36.21
C SER A 11 11.60 -11.36 -37.52
N LYS A 12 12.88 -10.99 -37.66
CA LYS A 12 13.66 -11.29 -38.86
C LYS A 12 13.83 -12.79 -39.10
N THR A 13 14.06 -13.59 -38.05
CA THR A 13 14.18 -15.05 -38.21
C THR A 13 12.85 -15.67 -38.63
N PHE A 14 11.74 -15.17 -38.10
CA PHE A 14 10.39 -15.60 -38.46
C PHE A 14 10.05 -15.22 -39.90
N ASP A 15 10.27 -13.96 -40.28
CA ASP A 15 10.04 -13.45 -41.63
C ASP A 15 10.89 -14.19 -42.65
N GLY A 16 12.16 -14.47 -42.34
CA GLY A 16 13.05 -15.26 -43.20
C GLY A 16 12.62 -16.72 -43.36
N CYS A 17 12.07 -17.35 -42.31
CA CYS A 17 11.50 -18.70 -42.42
C CYS A 17 10.23 -18.68 -43.30
N LEU A 18 9.36 -17.68 -43.14
CA LEU A 18 8.16 -17.50 -43.96
C LEU A 18 8.50 -17.27 -45.43
N GLU A 19 9.45 -16.37 -45.70
CA GLU A 19 9.88 -16.05 -47.07
C GLU A 19 10.52 -17.28 -47.74
N SER A 20 11.30 -18.06 -47.01
CA SER A 20 11.87 -19.33 -47.51
C SER A 20 10.79 -20.37 -47.82
N ILE A 21 9.79 -20.54 -46.95
CA ILE A 21 8.66 -21.47 -47.17
C ILE A 21 7.81 -21.04 -48.37
N LEU A 22 7.60 -19.73 -48.55
CA LEU A 22 6.78 -19.18 -49.63
C LEU A 22 7.49 -19.11 -50.99
N SER A 23 8.81 -18.96 -50.99
CA SER A 23 9.61 -18.83 -52.22
C SER A 23 9.90 -20.17 -52.89
N ASP A 24 9.85 -21.27 -52.15
CA ASP A 24 10.25 -22.58 -52.63
C ASP A 24 9.09 -23.32 -53.32
N THR A 25 8.80 -22.88 -54.55
CA THR A 25 7.71 -23.41 -55.41
C THR A 25 7.92 -24.86 -55.87
N GLN A 26 9.05 -25.50 -55.56
CA GLN A 26 9.35 -26.91 -55.92
C GLN A 26 9.01 -27.94 -54.82
N LEU A 27 8.58 -27.52 -53.63
CA LEU A 27 8.35 -28.40 -52.47
C LEU A 27 7.11 -29.31 -52.52
N LYS A 28 6.54 -29.63 -53.69
CA LYS A 28 5.31 -30.44 -53.73
C LYS A 28 5.48 -31.90 -53.28
N GLU A 29 6.71 -32.44 -53.22
CA GLU A 29 6.94 -33.84 -52.82
C GLU A 29 7.81 -34.04 -51.55
N ASP A 30 8.58 -33.04 -51.09
CA ASP A 30 9.46 -33.14 -49.90
C ASP A 30 9.10 -32.15 -48.76
N ASN A 31 7.87 -31.62 -48.82
CA ASN A 31 7.31 -30.56 -47.97
C ASN A 31 7.52 -30.74 -46.46
N GLN A 32 7.40 -31.99 -45.97
CA GLN A 32 7.44 -32.25 -44.53
C GLN A 32 8.84 -32.03 -43.94
N ARG A 33 9.91 -32.45 -44.65
CA ARG A 33 11.29 -32.32 -44.14
C ARG A 33 11.78 -30.89 -44.13
N ALA A 34 11.46 -30.13 -45.18
CA ALA A 34 11.83 -28.71 -45.28
C ALA A 34 11.09 -27.89 -44.20
N LEU A 35 9.79 -28.16 -44.01
CA LEU A 35 9.02 -27.54 -42.94
C LEU A 35 9.58 -27.90 -41.56
N ASP A 36 9.91 -29.18 -41.32
CA ASP A 36 10.50 -29.64 -40.06
C ASP A 36 11.84 -28.96 -39.78
N GLN A 37 12.68 -28.73 -40.80
CA GLN A 37 13.93 -27.97 -40.66
C GLN A 37 13.70 -26.52 -40.25
N HIS A 38 12.77 -25.81 -40.90
CA HIS A 38 12.41 -24.44 -40.50
C HIS A 38 11.85 -24.39 -39.08
N LEU A 39 11.04 -25.38 -38.70
CA LEU A 39 10.49 -25.52 -37.35
C LEU A 39 11.57 -25.75 -36.30
N VAL A 40 12.60 -26.55 -36.64
CA VAL A 40 13.78 -26.76 -35.79
C VAL A 40 14.57 -25.46 -35.64
N THR A 41 14.81 -24.71 -36.72
CA THR A 41 15.49 -23.41 -36.67
C THR A 41 14.73 -22.40 -35.81
N LEU A 42 13.40 -22.36 -35.93
CA LEU A 42 12.55 -21.47 -35.13
C LEU A 42 12.57 -21.87 -33.65
N LYS A 43 12.45 -23.17 -33.35
CA LYS A 43 12.54 -23.70 -31.97
C LYS A 43 13.89 -23.41 -31.33
N SER A 44 14.98 -23.60 -32.07
CA SER A 44 16.33 -23.29 -31.59
C SER A 44 16.49 -21.80 -31.30
N SER A 45 15.99 -20.95 -32.21
CA SER A 45 16.02 -19.49 -32.03
C SER A 45 15.21 -19.05 -30.81
N LEU A 46 14.07 -19.69 -30.56
CA LEU A 46 13.22 -19.40 -29.40
C LEU A 46 13.91 -19.78 -28.09
N LEU A 47 14.55 -20.95 -28.03
CA LEU A 47 15.33 -21.38 -26.86
C LEU A 47 16.50 -20.42 -26.57
N GLU A 48 17.24 -20.01 -27.61
CA GLU A 48 18.31 -19.01 -27.45
C GLU A 48 17.79 -17.65 -26.96
N LEU A 49 16.60 -17.25 -27.41
CA LEU A 49 15.96 -16.02 -26.94
C LEU A 49 15.53 -16.12 -25.47
N GLU A 50 14.97 -17.25 -25.05
CA GLU A 50 14.61 -17.49 -23.65
C GLU A 50 15.83 -17.39 -22.74
N ASP A 51 16.95 -17.99 -23.14
CA ASP A 51 18.18 -17.92 -22.34
C ASP A 51 18.77 -16.51 -22.30
N LYS A 52 18.76 -15.76 -23.42
CA LYS A 52 19.16 -14.35 -23.44
C LYS A 52 18.23 -13.45 -22.61
N LEU A 53 16.93 -13.76 -22.54
CA LEU A 53 15.97 -13.08 -21.68
C LEU A 53 16.22 -13.36 -20.21
N LYS A 54 16.47 -14.62 -19.84
CA LYS A 54 16.85 -15.00 -18.48
C LYS A 54 18.15 -14.29 -18.06
N GLU A 55 19.13 -14.23 -18.96
CA GLU A 55 20.39 -13.52 -18.71
C GLU A 55 20.18 -12.01 -18.52
N MET A 56 19.37 -11.36 -19.37
CA MET A 56 19.00 -9.95 -19.18
C MET A 56 18.28 -9.71 -17.86
N ARG A 57 17.37 -10.61 -17.45
CA ARG A 57 16.69 -10.52 -16.16
C ARG A 57 17.67 -10.62 -15.00
N VAL A 58 18.61 -11.57 -15.03
CA VAL A 58 19.63 -11.72 -13.98
C VAL A 58 20.53 -10.48 -13.92
N LYS A 59 20.96 -9.96 -15.07
CA LYS A 59 21.76 -8.72 -15.14
C LYS A 59 21.01 -7.50 -14.63
N ALA A 60 19.71 -7.39 -14.91
CA ALA A 60 18.86 -6.31 -14.40
C ALA A 60 18.70 -6.39 -12.87
N LEU A 61 18.62 -7.60 -12.31
CA LEU A 61 18.56 -7.83 -10.86
C LEU A 61 19.92 -7.59 -10.17
N GLN A 62 21.03 -7.76 -10.89
CA GLN A 62 22.39 -7.51 -10.40
C GLN A 62 22.83 -6.04 -10.51
N ASN A 63 22.05 -5.17 -11.16
CA ASN A 63 22.35 -3.73 -11.22
C ASN A 63 22.08 -3.07 -9.86
N GLU A 64 23.10 -3.07 -9.01
CA GLU A 64 23.12 -2.42 -7.69
C GLU A 64 22.73 -0.94 -7.76
N ASP A 65 23.04 -0.23 -8.84
CA ASP A 65 22.68 1.18 -9.03
C ASP A 65 21.15 1.41 -9.07
N PHE A 66 20.40 0.49 -9.70
CA PHE A 66 18.94 0.55 -9.71
C PHE A 66 18.37 0.26 -8.31
N SER A 67 18.98 -0.69 -7.60
CA SER A 67 18.65 -1.02 -6.20
C SER A 67 18.92 0.15 -5.26
N MET A 68 20.05 0.84 -5.41
CA MET A 68 20.43 1.97 -4.57
C MET A 68 19.57 3.20 -4.86
N HIS A 69 19.22 3.46 -6.13
CA HIS A 69 18.33 4.56 -6.48
C HIS A 69 16.91 4.34 -5.93
N GLU A 70 16.39 3.12 -6.02
CA GLU A 70 15.07 2.78 -5.47
C GLU A 70 15.07 2.80 -3.94
N SER A 71 16.13 2.30 -3.31
CA SER A 71 16.34 2.41 -1.86
C SER A 71 16.35 3.87 -1.39
N ASN A 72 17.11 4.74 -2.09
CA ASN A 72 17.11 6.17 -1.81
C ASN A 72 15.73 6.82 -2.00
N ARG A 73 14.95 6.38 -3.00
CA ARG A 73 13.58 6.85 -3.23
C ARG A 73 12.67 6.49 -2.07
N LEU A 74 12.74 5.25 -1.58
CA LEU A 74 11.97 4.77 -0.44
C LEU A 74 12.36 5.49 0.86
N LEU A 75 13.65 5.70 1.10
CA LEU A 75 14.13 6.45 2.27
C LEU A 75 13.65 7.90 2.27
N ARG A 76 13.63 8.57 1.11
CA ARG A 76 13.09 9.93 1.01
C ARG A 76 11.61 9.98 1.35
N LYS A 77 10.83 9.03 0.83
CA LYS A 77 9.40 8.92 1.14
C LYS A 77 9.15 8.71 2.64
N ASP A 78 9.94 7.84 3.28
CA ASP A 78 9.86 7.62 4.73
C ASP A 78 10.21 8.88 5.54
N ILE A 79 11.24 9.62 5.12
CA ILE A 79 11.60 10.91 5.72
C ILE A 79 10.44 11.91 5.62
N ASP A 80 9.77 11.99 4.47
CA ASP A 80 8.68 12.96 4.27
C ASP A 80 7.47 12.61 5.16
N ILE A 81 7.10 11.33 5.25
CA ILE A 81 6.05 10.86 6.17
C ILE A 81 6.39 11.20 7.62
N LYS A 82 7.64 10.98 8.03
CA LYS A 82 8.11 11.29 9.39
C LYS A 82 8.07 12.79 9.67
N LYS A 83 8.46 13.64 8.70
CA LYS A 83 8.36 15.09 8.83
C LYS A 83 6.91 15.56 9.02
N GLU A 84 5.99 15.03 8.22
CA GLU A 84 4.57 15.34 8.35
C GLU A 84 4.03 14.92 9.73
N THR A 85 4.40 13.72 10.17
CA THR A 85 4.02 13.20 11.49
C THR A 85 4.55 14.08 12.62
N ILE A 86 5.82 14.51 12.54
CA ILE A 86 6.40 15.44 13.52
C ILE A 86 5.64 16.77 13.51
N SER A 87 5.35 17.32 12.34
CA SER A 87 4.59 18.57 12.22
C SER A 87 3.21 18.47 12.89
N ASN A 88 2.52 17.33 12.73
CA ASN A 88 1.24 17.09 13.37
C ASN A 88 1.34 17.02 14.90
N TYR A 89 2.38 16.38 15.43
CA TYR A 89 2.60 16.34 16.89
C TYR A 89 3.00 17.69 17.45
N VAL A 90 3.82 18.48 16.75
CA VAL A 90 4.16 19.85 17.14
C VAL A 90 2.91 20.71 17.23
N ALA A 91 2.03 20.65 16.22
CA ALA A 91 0.76 21.40 16.26
C ALA A 91 -0.14 21.02 17.45
N LYS A 92 -0.15 19.74 17.85
CA LYS A 92 -0.88 19.29 19.05
C LYS A 92 -0.25 19.81 20.33
N LEU A 93 1.08 19.80 20.42
CA LEU A 93 1.80 20.36 21.57
C LEU A 93 1.51 21.86 21.72
N ASP A 94 1.55 22.62 20.62
CA ASP A 94 1.22 24.05 20.62
C ASP A 94 -0.23 24.32 21.05
N ALA A 95 -1.16 23.42 20.71
CA ALA A 95 -2.55 23.51 21.14
C ALA A 95 -2.67 23.24 22.65
N TRP A 96 -2.03 22.18 23.15
CA TRP A 96 -2.04 21.84 24.57
C TRP A 96 -1.33 22.90 25.43
N GLU A 97 -0.27 23.52 24.94
CA GLU A 97 0.43 24.61 25.62
C GLU A 97 -0.51 25.81 25.89
N LYS A 98 -1.48 26.05 25.01
CA LYS A 98 -2.51 27.08 25.18
C LYS A 98 -3.67 26.63 26.07
N GLU A 99 -4.05 25.36 26.00
CA GLU A 99 -5.23 24.82 26.69
C GLU A 99 -4.96 24.50 28.17
N ILE A 100 -3.78 23.98 28.50
CA ILE A 100 -3.41 23.60 29.87
C ILE A 100 -3.59 24.75 30.88
N PRO A 101 -3.12 25.98 30.62
CA PRO A 101 -3.34 27.10 31.53
C PRO A 101 -4.82 27.41 31.77
N LEU A 102 -5.67 27.31 30.74
CA LEU A 102 -7.10 27.55 30.84
C LEU A 102 -7.79 26.49 31.70
N LEU A 103 -7.42 25.22 31.53
CA LEU A 103 -7.90 24.12 32.36
C LEU A 103 -7.43 24.26 33.81
N GLN A 104 -6.20 24.70 34.04
CA GLN A 104 -5.70 24.99 35.38
C GLN A 104 -6.47 26.13 36.05
N GLU A 105 -6.78 27.20 35.33
CA GLU A 105 -7.57 28.32 35.85
C GLU A 105 -9.02 27.89 36.14
N SER A 106 -9.65 27.15 35.22
CA SER A 106 -11.00 26.59 35.41
C SER A 106 -11.06 25.66 36.61
N SER A 107 -10.08 24.78 36.78
CA SER A 107 -9.97 23.90 37.95
C SER A 107 -9.82 24.67 39.25
N LYS A 108 -8.96 25.70 39.29
CA LYS A 108 -8.82 26.58 40.46
C LYS A 108 -10.11 27.31 40.79
N LYS A 109 -10.84 27.81 39.79
CA LYS A 109 -12.15 28.45 39.98
C LYS A 109 -13.20 27.48 40.52
N ALA A 110 -13.27 26.26 39.98
CA ALA A 110 -14.18 25.23 40.45
C ALA A 110 -13.88 24.82 41.91
N LEU A 111 -12.60 24.69 42.27
CA LEU A 111 -12.19 24.43 43.65
C LEU A 111 -12.52 25.60 44.59
N ALA A 112 -12.34 26.84 44.13
CA ALA A 112 -12.69 28.04 44.89
C ALA A 112 -14.20 28.12 45.18
N VAL A 113 -15.04 27.83 44.18
CA VAL A 113 -16.51 27.75 44.35
C VAL A 113 -16.93 26.67 45.34
N ARG A 114 -16.24 25.51 45.34
CA ARG A 114 -16.47 24.47 46.36
C ARG A 114 -16.06 24.90 47.76
N SER A 115 -15.05 25.76 47.89
CA SER A 115 -14.56 26.25 49.19
C SER A 115 -15.25 27.53 49.69
N ASP A 116 -16.09 28.19 48.89
CA ASP A 116 -16.79 29.45 49.23
C ASP A 116 -18.03 29.24 50.13
N GLY A 117 -18.06 28.12 50.87
CA GLY A 117 -19.00 27.87 51.95
C GLY A 117 -20.39 27.35 51.54
N TYR A 118 -20.67 27.12 50.26
CA TYR A 118 -21.88 26.42 49.82
C TYR A 118 -21.56 24.94 49.53
N ASP A 119 -21.28 24.20 50.61
CA ASP A 119 -21.21 22.74 50.55
C ASP A 119 -22.61 22.21 50.22
N PHE A 120 -22.73 21.55 49.07
CA PHE A 120 -23.96 20.94 48.55
C PHE A 120 -24.58 19.89 49.49
N ASP A 121 -23.90 19.52 50.57
CA ASP A 121 -24.39 18.62 51.62
C ASP A 121 -25.32 19.33 52.64
N SER A 122 -25.43 20.66 52.58
CA SER A 122 -26.28 21.43 53.51
C SER A 122 -27.79 21.33 53.24
N ASP A 123 -28.21 20.80 52.08
CA ASP A 123 -29.62 20.69 51.68
C ASP A 123 -30.18 19.25 51.77
N LEU A 124 -29.49 18.34 52.46
CA LEU A 124 -29.95 16.96 52.69
C LEU A 124 -30.79 16.79 53.98
N SER A 125 -31.09 17.89 54.69
CA SER A 125 -31.82 17.84 55.96
C SER A 125 -33.35 17.98 55.84
N HIS A 126 -33.91 18.02 54.63
CA HIS A 126 -35.37 17.98 54.41
C HIS A 126 -35.74 16.86 53.41
N MET A 127 -35.78 15.61 53.89
CA MET A 127 -36.67 14.61 53.29
C MET A 127 -38.07 14.80 53.86
N PRO A 128 -39.10 15.14 53.05
CA PRO A 128 -40.44 14.68 53.32
C PRO A 128 -40.56 13.21 52.90
N GLU A 129 -41.44 12.52 53.62
CA GLU A 129 -41.61 11.08 53.66
C GLU A 129 -41.95 10.44 52.30
N LYS A 130 -41.55 9.17 52.19
CA LYS A 130 -42.02 8.20 51.20
C LYS A 130 -43.54 8.19 51.15
N ASP A 131 -44.12 8.18 49.95
CA ASP A 131 -45.29 7.37 49.67
C ASP A 131 -45.43 7.05 48.17
N GLN A 132 -45.43 5.73 47.90
CA GLN A 132 -46.24 4.99 46.92
C GLN A 132 -45.89 5.16 45.43
N MET A 133 -45.22 4.16 44.84
CA MET A 133 -45.81 2.97 44.15
C MET A 133 -46.45 3.33 42.81
N ASP A 134 -45.85 2.80 41.75
CA ASP A 134 -46.40 2.37 40.44
C ASP A 134 -45.19 2.38 39.48
N GLU A 135 -44.43 1.28 39.43
CA GLU A 135 -44.59 0.21 38.42
C GLU A 135 -44.63 0.77 36.99
N ASP A 136 -43.48 0.78 36.33
CA ASP A 136 -43.37 0.49 34.90
C ASP A 136 -41.91 0.09 34.60
N ASP A 137 -41.66 -1.20 34.79
CA ASP A 137 -40.49 -1.92 34.30
C ASP A 137 -40.63 -2.06 32.77
N GLU A 138 -39.92 -1.26 31.99
CA GLU A 138 -39.57 -1.63 30.61
C GLU A 138 -38.10 -2.07 30.57
N ASP A 139 -37.94 -3.39 30.69
CA ASP A 139 -36.72 -4.14 30.42
C ASP A 139 -36.17 -3.82 29.01
N VAL A 140 -35.06 -3.10 28.94
CA VAL A 140 -34.28 -2.99 27.70
C VAL A 140 -33.28 -4.14 27.64
N GLU A 141 -33.68 -5.21 26.96
CA GLU A 141 -32.83 -6.34 26.60
C GLU A 141 -31.76 -5.88 25.59
N PHE A 142 -30.48 -5.91 25.99
CA PHE A 142 -29.36 -5.74 25.06
C PHE A 142 -28.95 -7.11 24.52
N GLU A 143 -29.15 -7.34 23.22
CA GLU A 143 -28.61 -8.49 22.51
C GLU A 143 -27.10 -8.25 22.24
N GLU A 144 -26.23 -8.91 23.01
CA GLU A 144 -24.85 -9.16 22.61
C GLU A 144 -24.82 -10.48 21.81
N VAL A 145 -24.62 -10.42 20.48
CA VAL A 145 -23.56 -11.10 19.69
C VAL A 145 -23.51 -10.52 18.27
#